data_AF-A0A7T8GNC7-F1
#
_entry.id   AF-A0A7T8GNC7-F1
#
_cell.length_a   1.000
_cell.length_b   1.000
_cell.length_c   1.000
_cell.angle_alpha   90.00
_cell.angle_beta   90.00
_cell.angle_gamma   90.00
#
_symmetry.space_group_name_H-M   'P 1'
#
loop_
_entity.id
_entity.type
_entity.pdbx_description
1 polymer ?
#
loop_
_entity_poly.entity_id
_entity_poly.type
_entity_poly.pdbx_seq_one_letter_code
_entity_poly.pdbx_strand_id
1 'polypeptide(L)' 'SPDLNPLDFFWWSVIESRTNATPHVNVESLKSAISREWEVYPKEDIRRACASFRGRIEACIMADGGHIA' A
#
# COMPACT_ATOMS: atom_id res chain seq x y z
N SER A 1 13.68 1.37 -2.45
CA SER A 1 13.41 0.91 -1.08
C SER A 1 11.91 0.85 -0.86
N PRO A 2 11.28 -0.34 -1.00
CA PRO A 2 9.85 -0.53 -0.75
C PRO A 2 9.40 0.00 0.62
N ASP A 3 10.26 -0.15 1.64
CA ASP A 3 10.00 0.32 3.00
C ASP A 3 9.75 1.83 3.14
N LEU A 4 10.16 2.62 2.14
CA LEU A 4 10.06 4.08 2.12
C LEU A 4 9.08 4.59 1.07
N ASN A 5 8.28 3.74 0.45
CA ASN A 5 7.21 4.16 -0.46
C ASN A 5 5.85 3.73 0.12
N PRO A 6 4.96 4.68 0.50
CA PRO A 6 3.63 4.35 1.01
C PRO A 6 2.80 3.50 0.06
N LEU A 7 3.07 3.56 -1.25
CA LEU A 7 2.42 2.66 -2.19
C LEU A 7 2.89 1.21 -1.99
N ASP A 8 4.18 0.99 -1.74
CA ASP A 8 4.77 -0.34 -1.64
C ASP A 8 4.62 -0.95 -0.25
N PHE A 9 4.89 -0.20 0.84
CA PHE A 9 4.79 -0.75 2.19
C PHE A 9 3.35 -0.86 2.72
N PHE A 10 2.37 -0.24 2.04
CA PHE A 10 0.99 -0.21 2.50
C PHE A 10 -0.02 -0.45 1.39
N TRP A 11 -0.12 0.47 0.42
CA TRP A 11 -1.28 0.48 -0.51
C TRP A 11 -1.39 -0.80 -1.32
N TRP A 12 -0.27 -1.30 -1.87
CA TRP A 12 -0.26 -2.50 -2.71
C TRP A 12 -0.75 -3.74 -1.94
N SER A 13 -0.27 -3.95 -0.72
CA SER A 13 -0.70 -5.07 0.13
C SER A 13 -2.22 -5.02 0.42
N VAL A 14 -2.75 -3.81 0.62
CA VAL A 14 -4.18 -3.60 0.90
C VAL A 14 -5.04 -3.88 -0.32
N ILE A 15 -4.72 -3.26 -1.46
CA ILE A 15 -5.54 -3.36 -2.67
C ILE A 15 -5.46 -4.77 -3.25
N GLU A 16 -4.30 -5.41 -3.19
CA GLU A 16 -4.11 -6.79 -3.64
C GLU A 16 -4.98 -7.75 -2.82
N SER A 17 -4.90 -7.65 -1.48
CA SER A 17 -5.71 -8.49 -0.58
C SER A 17 -7.22 -8.35 -0.83
N ARG A 18 -7.70 -7.12 -1.03
CA ARG A 18 -9.12 -6.85 -1.25
C ARG A 18 -9.62 -7.29 -2.62
N THR A 19 -8.87 -6.96 -3.67
CA THR A 19 -9.28 -7.27 -5.04
C THR A 19 -9.13 -8.75 -5.36
N ASN A 20 -8.11 -9.42 -4.83
CA ASN A 20 -7.87 -10.84 -5.07
C ASN A 20 -8.62 -11.77 -4.10
N ALA A 21 -9.49 -11.24 -3.23
CA ALA A 21 -10.41 -12.04 -2.43
C ALA A 21 -11.39 -12.87 -3.30
N THR A 22 -11.59 -12.46 -4.56
CA THR A 22 -12.35 -13.21 -5.58
C THR A 22 -11.57 -13.28 -6.89
N PRO A 23 -11.66 -14.39 -7.65
CA PRO A 23 -11.04 -14.51 -8.97
C PRO A 23 -11.59 -13.50 -9.99
N HIS A 24 -10.72 -13.03 -10.88
CA HIS A 24 -11.06 -12.15 -11.99
C HIS A 24 -11.05 -12.93 -13.31
N VAL A 25 -12.06 -12.71 -14.14
CA VAL A 25 -12.20 -13.44 -15.43
C VAL A 25 -11.28 -12.90 -16.52
N ASN A 26 -10.82 -11.65 -16.38
CA ASN A 26 -9.87 -10.99 -17.27
C ASN A 26 -9.25 -9.75 -16.62
N VAL A 27 -8.28 -9.15 -17.31
CA VAL A 27 -7.59 -7.93 -16.86
C VAL A 27 -8.54 -6.75 -16.64
N GLU A 28 -9.62 -6.64 -17.43
CA GLU A 28 -10.57 -5.53 -17.30
C GLU A 28 -11.41 -5.65 -16.02
N SER A 29 -11.80 -6.87 -15.65
CA SER A 29 -12.46 -7.13 -14.36
C SER A 29 -11.56 -6.80 -13.17
N LEU A 30 -10.25 -7.10 -13.26
CA LEU A 30 -9.28 -6.73 -12.23
C LEU A 30 -9.13 -5.20 -12.12
N LYS A 31 -8.96 -4.49 -13.25
CA LYS A 31 -8.88 -3.02 -13.27
C LYS A 31 -10.12 -2.38 -12.65
N SER A 32 -11.30 -2.88 -13.01
CA SER A 32 -12.57 -2.41 -12.46
C SER A 32 -12.67 -2.64 -10.95
N ALA A 33 -12.21 -3.80 -10.46
CA ALA A 33 -12.16 -4.08 -9.04
C ALA A 33 -11.20 -3.14 -8.30
N ILE A 34 -10.00 -2.89 -8.83
CA ILE A 34 -9.03 -1.95 -8.27
C ILE A 34 -9.63 -0.53 -8.19
N SER A 35 -10.24 -0.03 -9.27
CA SER A 35 -10.86 1.30 -9.29
C SER A 35 -11.99 1.41 -8.26
N ARG A 36 -12.86 0.41 -8.16
CA ARG A 36 -13.96 0.39 -7.19
C ARG A 36 -13.43 0.40 -5.75
N GLU A 37 -12.44 -0.44 -5.46
CA GLU A 37 -11.84 -0.49 -4.13
C GLU A 37 -11.18 0.85 -3.77
N TRP A 38 -10.50 1.52 -4.71
CA TRP A 38 -9.95 2.85 -4.50
C TRP A 38 -11.02 3.90 -4.15
N GLU A 39 -12.14 3.91 -4.86
CA GLU A 39 -13.23 4.87 -4.65
C GLU A 39 -13.86 4.75 -3.25
N VAL A 40 -13.96 3.53 -2.72
CA VAL A 40 -14.59 3.26 -1.42
C VAL A 40 -13.59 3.18 -0.26
N TYR A 41 -12.28 3.19 -0.53
CA TYR A 41 -11.27 3.00 0.51
C TYR A 41 -11.21 4.21 1.47
N PRO A 42 -11.16 3.98 2.80
CA PRO A 42 -11.04 5.07 3.76
C PRO A 42 -9.77 5.91 3.56
N LYS A 43 -9.94 7.20 3.24
CA LYS A 43 -8.82 8.12 3.07
C LYS A 43 -7.98 8.30 4.34
N GLU A 44 -8.58 8.09 5.52
CA GLU A 44 -7.88 8.17 6.80
C GLU A 44 -6.74 7.15 6.93
N ASP A 45 -6.92 5.94 6.40
CA ASP A 45 -5.87 4.91 6.44
C ASP A 45 -4.71 5.28 5.51
N ILE A 46 -5.01 5.86 4.34
CA ILE A 46 -3.99 6.41 3.42
C ILE A 46 -3.22 7.56 4.11
N ARG A 47 -3.93 8.48 4.79
CA ARG A 47 -3.31 9.57 5.53
C ARG A 47 -2.38 9.05 6.62
N ARG A 48 -2.78 7.99 7.33
CA ARG A 48 -1.96 7.34 8.36
C ARG A 48 -0.71 6.70 7.78
N ALA A 49 -0.83 5.99 6.66
CA ALA A 49 0.30 5.42 5.96
C ALA A 49 1.30 6.51 5.54
N CYS A 50 0.83 7.61 4.93
CA CYS A 50 1.68 8.75 4.59
C CYS A 50 2.31 9.42 5.83
N ALA A 51 1.57 9.56 6.93
CA ALA A 51 2.09 10.13 8.17
C ALA A 51 3.21 9.27 8.80
N SER A 52 3.16 7.94 8.60
CA SER A 52 4.20 7.02 9.08
C SER A 52 5.54 7.14 8.35
N PHE A 53 5.57 7.79 7.18
CA PHE A 53 6.76 7.89 6.33
C PHE A 53 7.98 8.48 7.07
N ARG A 54 7.76 9.50 7.91
CA ARG A 54 8.84 10.10 8.71
C ARG A 54 9.47 9.09 9.67
N GLY A 55 8.66 8.36 10.42
CA GLY A 55 9.16 7.33 11.35
C GLY A 55 9.90 6.20 10.62
N ARG A 56 9.46 5.86 9.40
CA ARG A 56 10.16 4.88 8.56
C ARG A 56 11.52 5.41 8.06
N ILE A 57 11.63 6.68 7.68
CA ILE A 57 12.95 7.28 7.38
C ILE A 57 13.86 7.22 8.60
N GLU A 58 13.36 7.59 9.79
CA GLU A 58 14.14 7.54 11.03
C GLU A 58 14.63 6.12 11.33
N ALA A 59 13.78 5.11 11.15
CA ALA A 59 14.17 3.71 11.27
C ALA A 59 15.24 3.29 10.25
N CYS A 60 15.12 3.75 9.00
CA CYS A 60 16.13 3.48 7.96
C CYS A 60 17.47 4.13 8.31
N ILE A 61 17.48 5.34 8.86
CA ILE A 61 18.69 6.01 9.36
C ILE A 61 19.31 5.21 10.51
N MET A 62 18.52 4.75 11.48
CA MET A 62 19.02 3.91 12.59
C MET A 62 19.55 2.56 12.12
N ALA A 63 19.08 2.08 10.97
CA ALA A 63 19.57 0.86 10.33
C ALA A 63 20.78 1.12 9.40
N ASP A 64 21.39 2.32 9.42
CA ASP A 64 22.48 2.73 8.51
C ASP A 64 22.13 2.52 7.02
N GLY A 65 20.87 2.80 6.66
CA GLY A 65 20.33 2.59 5.32
C GLY A 65 19.86 1.16 5.04
N GLY A 66 19.87 0.28 6.05
CA GLY A 66 19.38 -1.10 5.97
C GLY A 66 17.85 -1.20 5.83
N HIS A 67 17.39 -2.43 5.56
CA HIS A 67 15.97 -2.76 5.45
C HIS A 67 15.24 -2.58 6.79
N ILE A 68 13.99 -2.12 6.75
CA ILE A 68 13.13 -1.95 7.92
C ILE A 68 11.76 -2.63 7.68
N ALA A 69 11.16 -3.20 8.72
CA ALA A 69 9.85 -3.84 8.62
C ALA A 69 8.70 -2.81 8.65
#